data_AF-A0A124E4J8-F1
#
_entry.id   AF-A0A124E4J8-F1
#
_cell.length_a   1.000
_cell.length_b   1.000
_cell.length_c   1.000
_cell.angle_alpha   90.00
_cell.angle_beta   90.00
_cell.angle_gamma   90.00
#
_symmetry.space_group_name_H-M   'P 1'
#
loop_
_entity.id
_entity.type
_entity.pdbx_description
1 polymer ?
#
loop_
_entity_poly.entity_id
_entity_poly.type
_entity_poly.pdbx_seq_one_letter_code
_entity_poly.pdbx_strand_id
1 'polypeptide(L)'
;MTVDAQAPETLTTDSDTPGDLVAPAENNAPAADASDEEKPRKAPAKKAAGKKAKTIELTLTVTGTADGEWHAELKQGTTYLARNVAVAAAAVSRAAKELHEDLSTPIDEVIEEARSQQAAKVAALEAELEAARKVLSDLE
;
A
#
# COMPACT_ATOMS: atom_id res chain seq x y z
N MET A 1 39.64 -25.21 2.96
CA MET A 1 38.45 -26.05 3.19
C MET A 1 37.27 -25.38 2.52
N THR A 2 36.77 -25.98 1.45
CA THR A 2 35.55 -25.58 0.72
C THR A 2 34.38 -26.39 1.27
N VAL A 3 33.26 -25.74 1.57
CA VAL A 3 31.92 -26.33 1.80
C VAL A 3 30.96 -25.43 1.01
N ASP A 4 30.57 -25.79 -0.22
CA ASP A 4 29.48 -26.72 -0.62
C ASP A 4 28.16 -26.36 0.10
N ALA A 5 27.33 -25.48 -0.48
CA ALA A 5 26.27 -25.75 -1.47
C ALA A 5 25.07 -26.53 -0.90
N GLN A 6 23.95 -25.84 -0.63
CA GLN A 6 22.64 -26.51 -0.54
C GLN A 6 21.45 -25.58 -0.79
N ALA A 7 20.83 -25.77 -1.96
CA ALA A 7 19.40 -25.65 -2.27
C ALA A 7 19.18 -26.61 -3.47
N PRO A 8 17.97 -27.12 -3.79
CA PRO A 8 16.64 -26.89 -3.20
C PRO A 8 15.92 -28.20 -2.79
N GLU A 9 14.85 -28.12 -2.00
CA GLU A 9 13.90 -29.23 -1.84
C GLU A 9 12.62 -28.96 -2.65
N THR A 10 12.35 -29.85 -3.61
CA THR A 10 11.10 -30.01 -4.35
C THR A 10 10.38 -31.24 -3.85
N LEU A 11 9.09 -31.13 -3.50
CA LEU A 11 8.15 -32.26 -3.39
C LEU A 11 6.74 -31.71 -3.73
N THR A 12 6.25 -31.79 -4.96
CA THR A 12 5.44 -32.85 -5.64
C THR A 12 4.00 -33.00 -5.11
N THR A 13 3.08 -33.23 -6.07
CA THR A 13 1.81 -33.98 -5.99
C THR A 13 0.58 -33.12 -5.64
N ASP A 14 -0.56 -33.17 -6.34
CA ASP A 14 -1.03 -33.90 -7.52
C ASP A 14 -2.45 -33.39 -7.86
N SER A 15 -2.82 -33.58 -9.12
CA SER A 15 -4.13 -33.69 -9.77
C SER A 15 -5.43 -33.56 -8.95
N ASP A 16 -6.47 -32.97 -9.55
CA ASP A 16 -7.44 -33.74 -10.33
C ASP A 16 -8.73 -32.93 -10.58
N THR A 17 -9.14 -32.88 -11.84
CA THR A 17 -10.45 -32.43 -12.32
C THR A 17 -11.17 -33.65 -12.86
N PRO A 18 -12.42 -33.90 -12.44
CA PRO A 18 -13.49 -34.16 -13.42
C PRO A 18 -14.84 -33.53 -12.97
N GLY A 19 -15.71 -33.06 -13.86
CA GLY A 19 -16.67 -33.89 -14.62
C GLY A 19 -18.08 -33.60 -14.06
N ASP A 20 -18.90 -32.77 -14.68
CA ASP A 20 -19.75 -33.00 -15.86
C ASP A 20 -20.98 -33.88 -15.57
N LEU A 21 -22.15 -33.38 -16.02
CA LEU A 21 -23.46 -34.02 -16.22
C LEU A 21 -24.34 -34.32 -14.98
N VAL A 22 -25.58 -33.79 -14.93
CA VAL A 22 -26.83 -34.50 -15.34
C VAL A 22 -28.00 -33.49 -15.58
N ALA A 23 -28.39 -33.37 -16.86
CA ALA A 23 -29.72 -33.38 -17.53
C ALA A 23 -31.06 -32.89 -16.87
N PRO A 24 -32.09 -32.58 -17.70
CA PRO A 24 -33.17 -31.62 -17.42
C PRO A 24 -34.50 -32.27 -16.99
N ALA A 25 -35.42 -31.44 -16.45
CA ALA A 25 -36.83 -31.81 -16.30
C ALA A 25 -37.70 -30.81 -17.06
N GLU A 26 -38.15 -31.21 -18.25
CA GLU A 26 -39.36 -30.69 -18.90
C GLU A 26 -40.57 -31.07 -18.05
N ASN A 27 -41.46 -30.12 -17.78
CA ASN A 27 -42.85 -30.45 -17.43
C ASN A 27 -43.81 -29.40 -18.00
N ASN A 28 -44.31 -29.73 -19.19
CA ASN A 28 -45.69 -29.64 -19.67
C ASN A 28 -46.62 -28.56 -19.06
N ALA A 29 -47.06 -27.63 -19.92
CA ALA A 29 -48.33 -26.89 -19.82
C ALA A 29 -49.52 -27.87 -20.08
N PRO A 30 -50.83 -27.48 -20.11
CA PRO A 30 -51.46 -26.15 -20.01
C PRO A 30 -52.75 -26.10 -19.16
N ALA A 31 -53.25 -24.89 -18.86
CA ALA A 31 -54.69 -24.52 -18.98
C ALA A 31 -54.93 -23.11 -18.40
N ALA A 32 -55.82 -22.38 -19.07
CA ALA A 32 -56.20 -21.00 -18.84
C ALA A 32 -57.28 -20.84 -17.75
N ASP A 33 -57.27 -19.69 -17.06
CA ASP A 33 -58.44 -18.88 -16.68
C ASP A 33 -57.91 -17.54 -16.10
N ALA A 34 -57.95 -16.44 -16.85
CA ALA A 34 -58.97 -15.38 -16.77
C ALA A 34 -59.08 -14.72 -15.38
N SER A 35 -58.54 -13.50 -15.26
CA SER A 35 -59.29 -12.28 -14.87
C SER A 35 -58.36 -11.21 -14.29
N ASP A 36 -58.56 -9.99 -14.80
CA ASP A 36 -58.08 -8.69 -14.36
C ASP A 36 -57.88 -8.53 -12.84
N GLU A 37 -56.76 -7.93 -12.42
CA GLU A 37 -56.76 -6.64 -11.72
C GLU A 37 -55.31 -6.15 -11.44
N GLU A 38 -55.07 -4.86 -11.73
CA GLU A 38 -54.09 -3.95 -11.08
C GLU A 38 -52.55 -4.08 -11.23
N LYS A 39 -52.00 -2.92 -11.64
CA LYS A 39 -50.63 -2.36 -11.53
C LYS A 39 -49.61 -2.71 -12.65
N PRO A 40 -49.14 -1.71 -13.42
CA PRO A 40 -47.99 -1.88 -14.28
C PRO A 40 -46.70 -1.90 -13.43
N ARG A 41 -46.36 -3.07 -12.88
CA ARG A 41 -45.00 -3.35 -12.38
C ARG A 41 -44.08 -3.61 -13.59
N LYS A 42 -43.62 -2.55 -14.24
CA LYS A 42 -42.47 -2.65 -15.15
C LYS A 42 -41.19 -2.66 -14.32
N ALA A 43 -40.83 -3.82 -13.79
CA ALA A 43 -39.46 -4.07 -13.35
C ALA A 43 -38.60 -4.29 -14.61
N PRO A 44 -37.65 -3.39 -14.95
CA PRO A 44 -36.75 -3.66 -16.05
C PRO A 44 -35.80 -4.81 -15.66
N ALA A 45 -35.63 -5.71 -16.62
CA ALA A 45 -34.85 -6.92 -16.57
C ALA A 45 -33.54 -6.80 -15.77
N LYS A 46 -33.27 -7.81 -14.93
CA LYS A 46 -31.96 -8.09 -14.33
C LYS A 46 -30.91 -8.16 -15.46
N LYS A 47 -30.25 -7.03 -15.74
CA LYS A 47 -28.98 -7.06 -16.46
C LYS A 47 -27.96 -7.67 -15.51
N ALA A 48 -27.38 -8.79 -15.92
CA ALA A 48 -26.22 -9.39 -15.28
C ALA A 48 -25.20 -8.27 -15.00
N ALA A 49 -24.89 -8.08 -13.72
CA ALA A 49 -23.87 -7.14 -13.30
C ALA A 49 -22.53 -7.67 -13.82
N GLY A 50 -22.13 -7.18 -15.00
CA GLY A 50 -20.77 -7.30 -15.49
C GLY A 50 -19.83 -6.94 -14.35
N LYS A 51 -18.81 -7.78 -14.16
CA LYS A 51 -17.83 -7.69 -13.08
C LYS A 51 -17.13 -6.33 -13.18
N LYS A 52 -17.72 -5.31 -12.54
CA LYS A 52 -17.18 -3.95 -12.52
C LYS A 52 -15.83 -4.03 -11.82
N ALA A 53 -14.80 -3.50 -12.46
CA ALA A 53 -13.52 -3.23 -11.82
C ALA A 53 -13.81 -2.54 -10.49
N LYS A 54 -13.46 -3.21 -9.39
CA LYS A 54 -13.68 -2.70 -8.05
C LYS A 54 -12.62 -1.61 -7.88
N THR A 55 -13.00 -0.35 -8.08
CA THR A 55 -12.13 0.79 -7.78
C THR A 55 -11.78 0.70 -6.30
N ILE A 56 -10.51 0.44 -6.01
CA ILE A 56 -10.01 0.40 -4.64
C ILE A 56 -9.44 1.78 -4.34
N GLU A 57 -10.06 2.49 -3.39
CA GLU A 57 -9.54 3.75 -2.87
C GLU A 57 -8.57 3.46 -1.72
N LEU A 58 -7.28 3.71 -1.93
CA LEU A 58 -6.24 3.67 -0.91
C LEU A 58 -5.80 5.10 -0.59
N THR A 59 -5.64 5.40 0.70
CA THR A 59 -5.09 6.67 1.19
C THR A 59 -3.81 6.37 1.96
N LEU A 60 -2.67 6.78 1.40
CA LEU A 60 -1.36 6.74 2.07
C LEU A 60 -1.08 8.14 2.63
N THR A 61 -0.89 8.25 3.94
CA THR A 61 -0.44 9.46 4.62
C THR A 61 0.99 9.27 5.07
N VAL A 62 1.85 10.23 4.76
CA VAL A 62 3.26 10.22 5.14
C VAL A 62 3.55 11.48 5.95
N THR A 63 4.16 11.31 7.11
CA THR A 63 4.50 12.38 8.05
C THR A 63 6.00 12.33 8.31
N GLY A 64 6.71 13.38 7.89
CA GLY A 64 8.13 13.56 8.16
C GLY A 64 8.36 14.61 9.24
N THR A 65 9.36 14.38 10.09
CA THR A 65 9.87 15.40 11.02
C THR A 65 11.22 15.91 10.54
N ALA A 66 11.57 17.14 10.91
CA ALA A 66 12.86 17.77 10.58
C ALA A 66 14.08 17.02 11.19
N ASP A 67 13.83 16.05 12.06
CA ASP A 67 14.85 15.18 12.65
C ASP A 67 15.19 13.96 11.76
N GLY A 68 14.53 13.84 10.60
CA GLY A 68 14.74 12.73 9.68
C GLY A 68 13.90 11.50 10.00
N GLU A 69 12.98 11.58 10.97
CA GLU A 69 12.05 10.50 11.28
C GLU A 69 10.77 10.64 10.45
N TRP A 70 10.50 9.64 9.62
CA TRP A 70 9.32 9.58 8.74
C TRP A 70 8.43 8.39 9.10
N HIS A 71 7.14 8.63 9.17
CA HIS A 71 6.11 7.63 9.43
C HIS A 71 5.10 7.57 8.29
N ALA A 72 4.63 6.38 7.96
CA ALA A 72 3.56 6.18 6.98
C ALA A 72 2.35 5.44 7.58
N GLU A 73 1.18 5.84 7.12
CA GLU A 73 -0.11 5.25 7.45
C GLU A 73 -0.87 4.94 6.16
N LEU A 74 -1.33 3.70 6.01
CA LEU A 74 -2.11 3.28 4.85
C LEU A 74 -3.53 2.92 5.24
N LYS A 75 -4.51 3.51 4.55
CA LYS A 75 -5.95 3.27 4.70
C LYS A 75 -6.55 2.76 3.40
N GLN A 76 -7.55 1.90 3.50
CA GLN A 76 -8.43 1.49 2.41
C GLN A 76 -9.87 1.84 2.81
N GLY A 77 -10.44 2.87 2.20
CA GLY A 77 -11.69 3.48 2.65
C GLY A 77 -11.59 3.98 4.11
N THR A 78 -12.21 3.26 5.04
CA THR A 78 -12.23 3.57 6.49
C THR A 78 -11.27 2.70 7.31
N THR A 79 -10.80 1.59 6.74
CA THR A 79 -9.97 0.62 7.44
C THR A 79 -8.49 0.96 7.28
N TYR A 80 -7.73 0.89 8.37
CA TYR A 80 -6.28 1.03 8.32
C TYR A 80 -5.65 -0.33 8.01
N LEU A 81 -4.80 -0.37 6.99
CA LEU A 81 -3.99 -1.53 6.66
C LEU A 81 -2.65 -1.50 7.39
N ALA A 82 -2.06 -0.31 7.56
CA ALA A 82 -0.80 -0.12 8.26
C ALA A 82 -0.80 1.22 9.00
N ARG A 83 -0.15 1.28 10.18
CA ARG A 83 -0.03 2.47 11.02
C ARG A 83 1.39 2.57 11.58
N ASN A 84 1.87 3.80 11.75
CA ASN A 84 3.18 4.10 12.35
C ASN A 84 4.32 3.29 11.75
N VAL A 85 4.30 3.10 10.43
CA VAL A 85 5.39 2.39 9.75
C VAL A 85 6.55 3.37 9.64
N ALA A 86 7.69 3.05 10.27
CA ALA A 86 8.91 3.83 10.09
C ALA A 86 9.39 3.70 8.64
N VAL A 87 9.61 4.82 7.98
CA VAL A 87 10.07 4.89 6.59
C VAL A 87 11.34 5.71 6.53
N ALA A 88 12.28 5.33 5.67
CA ALA A 88 13.44 6.17 5.40
C ALA A 88 13.05 7.30 4.42
N ALA A 89 13.53 8.52 4.64
CA ALA A 89 13.31 9.66 3.74
C ALA A 89 13.66 9.31 2.27
N ALA A 90 14.79 8.63 2.06
CA ALA A 90 15.22 8.18 0.73
C ALA A 90 14.31 7.12 0.09
N ALA A 91 13.54 6.38 0.88
CA ALA A 91 12.51 5.47 0.37
C ALA A 91 11.24 6.22 -0.01
N VAL A 92 10.85 7.26 0.76
CA VAL A 92 9.72 8.14 0.41
C VAL A 92 9.99 8.85 -0.92
N SER A 93 11.19 9.41 -1.11
CA SER A 93 11.62 10.02 -2.38
C SER A 93 11.49 9.04 -3.57
N ARG A 94 11.98 7.80 -3.40
CA ARG A 94 11.90 6.77 -4.45
C ARG A 94 10.46 6.38 -4.76
N ALA A 95 9.65 6.13 -3.74
CA ALA A 95 8.24 5.80 -3.92
C ALA A 95 7.45 6.96 -4.55
N ALA A 96 7.75 8.21 -4.20
CA ALA A 96 7.13 9.38 -4.82
C ALA A 96 7.50 9.48 -6.30
N LYS A 97 8.76 9.23 -6.67
CA LYS A 97 9.19 9.17 -8.08
C LYS A 97 8.46 8.10 -8.87
N GLU A 98 8.22 6.94 -8.26
CA GLU A 98 7.46 5.84 -8.86
C GLU A 98 5.97 6.16 -9.00
N LEU A 99 5.42 6.99 -8.12
CA LEU A 99 4.02 7.41 -8.17
C LEU A 99 3.80 8.56 -9.17
N HIS A 100 4.56 9.64 -9.04
CA HIS A 100 4.56 10.79 -9.95
C HIS A 100 5.73 11.75 -9.69
N GLU A 101 6.40 12.23 -10.74
CA GLU A 101 7.53 13.17 -10.65
C GLU A 101 7.17 14.50 -9.95
N ASP A 102 5.97 15.01 -10.17
CA ASP A 102 5.44 16.23 -9.55
C ASP A 102 5.34 16.15 -8.02
N LEU A 103 5.10 14.95 -7.48
CA LEU A 103 5.09 14.73 -6.02
C LEU A 103 6.51 14.56 -5.47
N SER A 104 7.42 14.01 -6.27
CA SER A 104 8.78 13.75 -5.83
C SER A 104 9.61 15.02 -5.61
N THR A 105 9.43 16.03 -6.46
CA THR A 105 10.18 17.30 -6.40
C THR A 105 10.02 18.03 -5.06
N PRO A 106 8.80 18.36 -4.59
CA PRO A 106 8.62 19.05 -3.30
C PRO A 106 9.03 18.19 -2.10
N ILE A 107 8.88 16.86 -2.20
CA ILE A 107 9.31 15.94 -1.13
C ILE A 107 10.83 15.92 -1.01
N ASP A 108 11.55 15.86 -2.14
CA ASP A 108 13.01 15.89 -2.16
C ASP A 108 13.56 17.20 -1.59
N GLU A 109 12.94 18.34 -1.93
CA GLU A 109 13.32 19.64 -1.39
C GLU A 109 13.19 19.69 0.14
N VAL A 110 12.06 19.22 0.69
CA VAL A 110 11.84 19.15 2.16
C VAL A 110 12.84 18.20 2.83
N ILE A 111 13.17 17.06 2.21
CA ILE A 111 14.14 16.10 2.75
C ILE A 111 15.55 16.70 2.78
N GLU A 112 15.96 17.40 1.73
CA GLU A 112 17.27 18.04 1.67
C GLU A 112 17.36 19.22 2.65
N GLU A 113 16.30 20.01 2.81
CA GLU A 113 16.25 21.04 3.84
C GLU A 113 16.39 20.45 5.26
N ALA A 114 15.68 19.36 5.55
CA ALA A 114 15.80 18.66 6.83
C ALA A 114 17.23 18.15 7.08
N ARG A 115 17.88 17.57 6.06
CA ARG A 115 19.29 17.16 6.16
C ARG A 115 20.24 18.32 6.37
N SER A 116 20.02 19.45 5.71
CA SER A 116 20.81 20.67 5.90
C SER A 116 20.68 21.19 7.34
N GLN A 117 19.47 21.21 7.89
CA GLN A 117 19.21 21.61 9.27
C GLN A 117 19.87 20.67 10.28
N GLN A 118 19.80 19.35 10.05
CA GLN A 118 20.48 18.37 10.88
C GLN A 118 22.00 18.55 10.83
N ALA A 119 22.57 18.70 9.63
CA ALA A 119 24.01 18.92 9.45
C ALA A 119 24.48 20.22 10.13
N ALA A 120 23.71 21.30 10.04
CA ALA A 120 24.01 22.56 10.70
C ALA A 120 24.00 22.42 12.24
N LYS A 121 23.02 21.70 12.80
CA LYS A 121 22.97 21.42 14.25
C LYS A 121 24.17 20.60 14.70
N VAL A 122 24.53 19.57 13.95
CA VAL A 122 25.70 18.72 14.25
C VAL A 122 26.98 19.56 14.21
N ALA A 123 27.18 20.38 13.16
CA ALA A 123 28.34 21.26 13.05
C ALA A 123 28.43 22.29 14.19
N ALA A 124 27.29 22.85 14.62
CA ALA A 124 27.25 23.77 15.75
C ALA A 124 27.65 23.09 17.06
N LEU A 125 27.08 21.91 17.35
CA LEU A 125 27.39 21.13 18.54
C LEU A 125 28.85 20.65 18.54
N GLU A 126 29.39 20.26 17.39
CA GLU A 126 30.79 19.86 17.24
C GLU A 126 31.74 21.04 17.51
N ALA A 127 31.41 22.24 17.05
CA ALA A 127 32.20 23.45 17.35
C ALA A 127 32.19 23.79 18.85
N GLU A 128 31.05 23.61 19.53
CA GLU A 128 30.95 23.79 20.98
C GLU A 128 31.80 22.76 21.74
N LEU A 129 31.80 21.49 21.31
CA LEU A 129 32.64 20.44 21.89
C LEU A 129 34.13 20.69 21.64
N GLU A 130 34.51 21.15 20.46
CA GLU A 130 35.92 21.45 20.14
C GLU A 130 36.43 22.63 20.98
N ALA A 131 35.63 23.69 21.13
CA ALA A 131 35.95 24.81 22.00
C ALA A 131 36.13 24.35 23.47
N ALA A 132 35.23 23.50 23.96
CA ALA A 132 35.33 22.95 25.32
C ALA A 132 36.58 22.07 25.49
N ARG A 133 36.91 21.23 24.51
CA ARG A 133 38.14 20.40 24.53
C ARG A 133 39.41 21.24 24.53
N LYS A 134 39.43 22.35 23.79
CA LYS A 134 40.59 23.25 23.72
C LYS A 134 40.85 23.95 25.05
N VAL A 135 39.79 24.39 25.74
CA VAL A 135 39.91 24.98 27.09
C VAL A 135 40.43 23.95 28.10
N LEU A 136 39.94 22.70 28.04
CA LEU A 136 40.45 21.63 28.89
C LEU A 136 41.95 21.36 28.64
N SER A 137 42.37 21.34 27.38
CA SER A 137 43.78 21.10 27.01
C SER A 137 44.72 22.25 27.38
N ASP A 138 44.20 23.47 27.59
CA ASP A 138 44.95 24.63 28.07
C ASP A 138 45.18 24.60 29.60
N LEU A 139 44.40 23.79 30.31
CA LEU A 139 44.45 23.62 31.77
C LEU A 139 45.31 22.44 32.24
N GLU A 140 45.74 21.55 31.33
CA GLU A 140 46.69 20.45 31.57
C GLU A 140 48.12 20.84 31.18
#